data_AF-A0A134A518-F1
#
_entry.id   AF-A0A134A518-F1
#
_cell.length_a   1.000
_cell.length_b   1.000
_cell.length_c   1.000
_cell.angle_alpha   90.00
_cell.angle_beta   90.00
_cell.angle_gamma   90.00
#
_symmetry.space_group_name_H-M   'P 1'
#
loop_
_entity.id
_entity.type
_entity.pdbx_description
1 polymer ?
#
loop_
_entity_poly.entity_id
_entity_poly.type
_entity_poly.pdbx_seq_one_letter_code
_entity_poly.pdbx_strand_id
1 'polypeptide(L)'
;MAKADGRQSRRGGRAPARDALLREAELQTQAIMRLETWKRLAYSGLAVGAILVGWGFYGAGDRRAGVAGIALLVLSVPASVVLHLGIRNAKRNVDRMIEAYESEHGKVPIDPKSSSRRYA
;
A
#
# COMPACT_ATOMS: atom_id res chain seq x y z
N MET A 1 8.78 28.20 48.61
CA MET A 1 8.55 28.52 47.18
C MET A 1 8.39 27.21 46.41
N ALA A 2 7.15 26.87 46.04
CA ALA A 2 6.84 25.61 45.36
C ALA A 2 7.09 25.75 43.86
N LYS A 3 7.97 24.90 43.32
CA LYS A 3 8.21 24.76 41.89
C LYS A 3 7.03 23.98 41.29
N ALA A 4 6.07 24.68 40.69
CA ALA A 4 5.00 24.06 39.93
C ALA A 4 5.63 23.37 38.71
N ASP A 5 5.75 22.05 38.77
CA ASP A 5 6.34 21.23 37.72
C ASP A 5 5.41 21.20 36.50
N GLY A 6 5.89 21.74 35.38
CA GLY A 6 5.18 21.96 34.11
C GLY A 6 4.76 20.70 33.34
N ARG A 7 4.44 19.60 34.04
CA ARG A 7 4.00 18.34 33.42
C ARG A 7 2.55 18.33 32.96
N GLN A 8 1.71 19.24 33.44
CA GLN A 8 0.27 19.22 33.12
C GLN A 8 -0.06 19.86 31.75
N SER A 9 0.77 20.78 31.25
CA SER A 9 0.53 21.45 29.95
C SER A 9 0.81 20.53 28.74
N ARG A 10 1.61 19.47 28.88
CA ARG A 10 1.90 18.50 27.80
C ARG A 10 0.84 17.40 27.60
N ARG A 11 -0.16 17.29 28.47
CA ARG A 11 -1.22 16.25 28.35
C ARG A 11 -2.42 16.70 27.49
N GLY A 12 -2.72 18.00 27.43
CA GLY A 12 -3.86 18.53 26.67
C GLY A 12 -3.68 18.53 25.15
N GLY A 13 -2.44 18.53 24.64
CA GLY A 13 -2.13 18.55 23.20
C GLY A 13 -1.87 17.19 22.54
N ARG A 14 -1.79 16.09 23.30
CA ARG A 14 -1.36 14.76 22.79
C ARG A 14 -2.50 13.83 22.35
N ALA A 15 -3.67 13.91 22.98
CA ALA A 15 -4.84 13.10 22.59
C ALA A 15 -5.29 13.38 21.14
N PRO A 16 -5.50 14.64 20.70
CA PRO A 16 -5.92 14.91 19.32
C PRO A 16 -4.85 14.53 18.28
N ALA A 17 -3.56 14.61 18.64
CA ALA A 17 -2.47 14.19 17.77
C ALA A 17 -2.43 12.66 17.58
N ARG A 18 -2.72 11.89 18.63
CA ARG A 18 -2.80 10.42 18.58
C ARG A 18 -3.95 9.95 17.69
N ASP A 19 -5.13 10.54 17.86
CA ASP A 19 -6.33 10.19 17.10
C ASP A 19 -6.19 10.57 15.62
N ALA A 20 -5.52 11.68 15.31
CA ALA A 20 -5.18 12.06 13.94
C ALA A 20 -4.22 11.05 13.27
N LEU A 21 -3.17 10.61 13.97
CA LEU A 21 -2.22 9.62 13.45
C LEU A 21 -2.85 8.24 13.26
N LEU A 22 -3.72 7.82 14.18
CA LEU A 22 -4.49 6.58 14.04
C LEU A 22 -5.41 6.64 12.81
N ARG A 23 -6.08 7.76 12.60
CA ARG A 23 -6.98 7.96 11.45
C ARG A 23 -6.23 8.01 10.12
N GLU A 24 -5.06 8.66 10.09
CA GLU A 24 -4.17 8.67 8.93
C GLU A 24 -3.68 7.25 8.60
N ALA A 25 -3.30 6.46 9.60
CA ALA A 25 -2.88 5.07 9.43
C ALA A 25 -4.00 4.19 8.84
N GLU A 26 -5.25 4.38 9.29
CA GLU A 26 -6.41 3.65 8.77
C GLU A 26 -6.68 3.99 7.31
N LEU A 27 -6.66 5.28 6.95
CA LEU A 27 -6.85 5.72 5.56
C LEU A 27 -5.75 5.16 4.63
N GLN A 28 -4.49 5.19 5.08
CA GLN A 28 -3.38 4.62 4.31
C GLN A 28 -3.49 3.10 4.18
N THR A 29 -3.92 2.40 5.23
CA THR A 29 -4.13 0.94 5.18
C THR A 29 -5.22 0.57 4.16
N GLN A 30 -6.37 1.28 4.19
CA GLN A 30 -7.45 1.05 3.22
C GLN A 30 -7.00 1.32 1.78
N ALA A 31 -6.21 2.38 1.57
CA ALA A 31 -5.64 2.69 0.27
C ALA A 31 -4.70 1.58 -0.22
N ILE A 32 -3.81 1.06 0.65
CA ILE A 32 -2.89 -0.04 0.31
C ILE A 32 -3.66 -1.31 -0.11
N MET A 33 -4.69 -1.71 0.64
CA MET A 33 -5.50 -2.89 0.29
C MET A 33 -6.16 -2.74 -1.08
N ARG A 34 -6.69 -1.55 -1.37
CA ARG A 34 -7.31 -1.28 -2.68
C ARG A 34 -6.27 -1.37 -3.80
N LEU A 35 -5.08 -0.81 -3.60
CA LEU A 35 -3.97 -0.89 -4.56
C LEU A 35 -3.51 -2.33 -4.79
N GLU A 36 -3.47 -3.18 -3.76
CA GLU A 36 -3.13 -4.60 -3.92
C GLU A 36 -4.15 -5.35 -4.79
N THR A 37 -5.44 -5.04 -4.65
CA THR A 37 -6.48 -5.58 -5.54
C THR A 37 -6.26 -5.12 -6.99
N TRP A 38 -5.99 -3.83 -7.21
CA TRP A 38 -5.68 -3.30 -8.54
C TRP A 38 -4.42 -3.93 -9.15
N LYS A 39 -3.40 -4.20 -8.33
CA LYS A 39 -2.17 -4.89 -8.76
C LYS A 39 -2.48 -6.31 -9.23
N ARG A 40 -3.37 -7.04 -8.54
CA ARG A 40 -3.82 -8.37 -8.98
C ARG A 40 -4.51 -8.30 -10.35
N LEU A 41 -5.39 -7.32 -10.56
CA LEU A 41 -6.04 -7.10 -11.86
C LEU A 41 -5.02 -6.80 -12.97
N ALA A 42 -4.02 -5.97 -12.69
CA ALA A 42 -2.95 -5.67 -13.65
C ALA A 42 -2.13 -6.92 -14.01
N TYR A 43 -1.83 -7.79 -13.04
CA TYR A 43 -1.17 -9.07 -13.29
C TYR A 43 -2.05 -10.06 -14.06
N SER A 44 -3.36 -10.09 -13.82
CA SER A 44 -4.29 -10.86 -14.65
C SER A 44 -4.26 -10.36 -16.10
N GLY A 45 -4.19 -9.04 -16.32
CA GLY A 45 -3.99 -8.45 -17.64
C GLY A 45 -2.70 -8.92 -18.32
N LEU A 46 -1.59 -9.02 -17.56
CA LEU A 46 -0.34 -9.59 -18.08
C LEU A 46 -0.50 -11.04 -18.54
N ALA A 47 -1.13 -11.88 -17.71
CA ALA A 47 -1.33 -13.29 -18.02
C ALA A 47 -2.21 -13.48 -19.27
N VAL A 48 -3.35 -12.78 -19.33
CA VAL A 48 -4.25 -12.82 -20.48
C VAL A 48 -3.55 -12.29 -21.74
N GLY A 49 -2.82 -11.18 -21.62
CA GLY A 49 -2.07 -10.60 -22.73
C GLY A 49 -1.03 -11.57 -23.29
N ALA A 50 -0.26 -12.24 -22.44
CA ALA A 50 0.72 -13.24 -22.85
C ALA A 50 0.08 -14.45 -23.54
N ILE A 51 -1.07 -14.93 -23.03
CA ILE A 51 -1.84 -16.03 -23.65
C ILE A 51 -2.31 -15.61 -25.04
N LEU A 52 -2.86 -14.40 -25.19
CA LEU A 52 -3.35 -13.89 -26.48
C LEU A 52 -2.22 -13.72 -27.51
N VAL A 53 -1.05 -13.24 -27.09
CA VAL A 53 0.16 -13.16 -27.93
C VAL A 53 0.59 -14.56 -28.37
N GLY A 54 0.69 -15.50 -27.43
CA GLY A 54 1.06 -16.89 -27.72
C GLY A 54 0.08 -17.54 -28.70
N TRP A 55 -1.22 -17.44 -28.42
CA TRP A 55 -2.25 -18.04 -29.24
C TRP A 55 -2.35 -17.40 -30.62
N GLY A 56 -2.28 -16.07 -30.73
CA GLY A 56 -2.48 -15.33 -31.98
C GLY A 56 -1.29 -15.28 -32.93
N PHE A 57 -0.06 -15.44 -32.44
CA PHE A 57 1.14 -15.43 -33.30
C PHE A 57 1.82 -16.80 -33.45
N TYR A 58 1.70 -17.66 -32.44
CA TYR A 58 2.42 -18.94 -32.40
C TYR A 58 1.48 -20.15 -32.31
N GLY A 59 0.19 -19.94 -32.04
CA GLY A 59 -0.84 -20.97 -32.01
C GLY A 59 -1.77 -20.91 -33.21
N ALA A 60 -2.93 -21.55 -33.08
CA ALA A 60 -3.97 -21.58 -34.12
C ALA A 60 -4.89 -20.33 -34.14
N GLY A 61 -4.54 -19.28 -33.40
CA GLY A 61 -5.35 -18.05 -33.29
C GLY A 61 -5.11 -17.07 -34.43
N ASP A 62 -6.04 -16.12 -34.61
CA ASP A 62 -5.89 -15.02 -35.56
C ASP A 62 -4.90 -13.96 -35.03
N ARG A 63 -4.15 -13.32 -35.94
CA ARG A 63 -3.22 -12.22 -35.63
C ARG A 63 -3.89 -11.07 -34.89
N ARG A 64 -5.19 -10.84 -35.09
CA ARG A 64 -5.96 -9.85 -34.32
C ARG A 64 -5.93 -10.13 -32.81
N ALA A 65 -5.98 -11.40 -32.40
CA ALA A 65 -5.83 -11.80 -31.00
C ALA A 65 -4.42 -11.49 -30.48
N GLY A 66 -3.39 -11.75 -31.30
CA GLY A 66 -2.01 -11.42 -30.97
C GLY A 66 -1.80 -9.92 -30.76
N VAL A 67 -2.31 -9.08 -31.67
CA VAL A 67 -2.23 -7.62 -31.56
C VAL A 67 -2.99 -7.11 -30.33
N ALA A 68 -4.17 -7.65 -30.04
CA ALA A 68 -4.91 -7.33 -28.82
C ALA A 68 -4.13 -7.71 -27.55
N GLY A 69 -3.45 -8.85 -27.56
CA GLY A 69 -2.56 -9.27 -26.48
C GLY A 69 -1.39 -8.30 -26.26
N ILE A 70 -0.74 -7.85 -27.33
CA ILE A 70 0.33 -6.82 -27.25
C ILE A 70 -0.21 -5.53 -26.63
N ALA A 71 -1.34 -5.03 -27.13
CA ALA A 71 -1.96 -3.80 -26.60
C ALA A 71 -2.27 -3.93 -25.10
N LEU A 72 -2.80 -5.08 -24.67
CA LEU A 72 -3.08 -5.36 -23.26
C LEU A 72 -1.79 -5.39 -22.42
N LEU A 73 -0.70 -5.97 -22.92
CA LEU A 73 0.59 -5.98 -22.25
C LEU A 73 1.18 -4.57 -22.10
N VAL A 74 1.10 -3.76 -23.16
CA VAL A 74 1.58 -2.36 -23.16
C VAL A 74 0.91 -1.53 -22.07
N LEU A 75 -0.36 -1.80 -21.75
CA LEU A 75 -1.07 -1.13 -20.65
C LEU A 75 -0.80 -1.79 -19.29
N SER A 76 -0.79 -3.12 -19.25
CA SER A 76 -0.73 -3.89 -18.00
C SER A 76 0.66 -3.87 -17.35
N VAL A 77 1.73 -3.85 -18.13
CA VAL A 77 3.12 -3.78 -17.63
C VAL A 77 3.37 -2.47 -16.85
N PRO A 78 3.19 -1.27 -17.44
CA PRO A 78 3.45 -0.02 -16.72
C PRO A 78 2.48 0.14 -15.53
N ALA A 79 1.21 -0.23 -15.68
CA ALA A 79 0.26 -0.22 -14.56
C ALA A 79 0.75 -1.09 -13.39
N SER A 80 1.23 -2.30 -13.67
CA SER A 80 1.79 -3.21 -12.67
C SER A 80 3.03 -2.62 -11.99
N VAL A 81 3.93 -1.98 -12.74
CA VAL A 81 5.14 -1.34 -12.20
C VAL A 81 4.77 -0.18 -11.28
N VAL A 82 3.91 0.73 -11.74
CA VAL A 82 3.46 1.89 -10.95
C VAL A 82 2.76 1.44 -9.67
N LEU A 83 1.84 0.48 -9.75
CA LEU A 83 1.15 -0.06 -8.57
C LEU A 83 2.12 -0.73 -7.60
N HIS A 84 3.07 -1.53 -8.12
CA HIS A 84 4.07 -2.19 -7.29
C HIS A 84 4.93 -1.19 -6.52
N LEU A 85 5.43 -0.15 -7.21
CA LEU A 85 6.22 0.91 -6.58
C LEU A 85 5.39 1.75 -5.61
N GLY A 86 4.16 2.10 -5.99
CA GLY A 86 3.22 2.84 -5.15
C GLY A 86 2.93 2.12 -3.83
N ILE A 87 2.60 0.82 -3.88
CA ILE A 87 2.35 0.00 -2.68
C ILE A 87 3.60 -0.07 -1.80
N ARG A 88 4.79 -0.28 -2.40
CA ARG A 88 6.05 -0.34 -1.64
C ARG A 88 6.36 0.98 -0.94
N ASN A 89 6.13 2.11 -1.61
CA ASN A 89 6.36 3.43 -1.03
C ASN A 89 5.32 3.76 0.04
N ALA A 90 4.06 3.38 -0.16
CA ALA A 90 2.99 3.56 0.83
C ALA A 90 3.31 2.78 2.12
N LYS A 91 3.68 1.50 2.02
CA LYS A 91 4.08 0.70 3.20
C LYS A 91 5.24 1.36 3.97
N ARG A 92 6.28 1.80 3.27
CA ARG A 92 7.42 2.52 3.89
C ARG A 92 7.02 3.84 4.56
N ASN A 93 6.04 4.57 4.03
CA ASN A 93 5.56 5.79 4.67
C ASN A 93 4.81 5.49 5.98
N VAL A 94 4.01 4.42 6.03
CA VAL A 94 3.34 3.98 7.27
C VAL A 94 4.38 3.55 8.31
N ASP A 95 5.39 2.79 7.92
CA ASP A 95 6.44 2.32 8.84
C ASP A 95 7.16 3.50 9.53
N ARG A 96 7.52 4.54 8.76
CA ARG A 96 8.15 5.75 9.31
C ARG A 96 7.25 6.50 10.29
N MET A 97 5.94 6.54 10.04
CA MET A 97 4.99 7.17 10.95
C MET A 97 4.91 6.40 12.28
N ILE A 98 4.93 5.06 12.24
CA ILE A 98 4.93 4.23 13.45
C ILE A 98 6.23 4.41 14.22
N GLU A 99 7.38 4.38 13.55
CA GLU A 99 8.70 4.58 14.16
C GLU A 99 8.83 5.95 14.83
N ALA A 100 8.41 7.02 14.14
CA ALA A 100 8.39 8.37 14.69
C ALA A 100 7.49 8.43 15.95
N TYR A 101 6.32 7.81 15.90
CA TYR A 101 5.41 7.76 17.03
C TYR A 101 5.99 7.03 18.25
N GLU A 102 6.61 5.86 18.03
CA GLU A 102 7.27 5.07 19.07
C GLU A 102 8.41 5.83 19.76
N SER A 103 9.20 6.59 18.99
CA SER A 103 10.33 7.37 19.50
C SER A 103 9.90 8.49 20.45
N GLU A 104 8.74 9.11 20.23
CA GLU A 104 8.25 10.24 21.04
C GLU A 104 7.41 9.83 22.25
N HIS A 105 6.67 8.72 22.15
CA HIS A 105 5.64 8.35 23.13
C HIS A 105 5.91 7.06 23.90
N GLY A 106 7.06 6.41 23.64
CA GLY A 106 7.37 5.08 24.15
C GLY A 106 6.63 3.99 23.35
N LYS A 107 7.04 2.73 23.53
CA LYS A 107 6.50 1.59 22.76
C LYS A 107 4.98 1.60 22.77
N VAL A 108 4.39 1.68 21.58
CA VAL A 108 2.96 1.51 21.44
C VAL A 108 2.65 0.04 21.73
N PRO A 109 1.62 -0.28 22.52
CA PRO A 109 1.09 -1.64 22.56
C PRO A 109 0.32 -1.90 21.26
N ILE A 110 1.01 -1.90 20.12
CA ILE A 110 0.50 -2.53 18.91
C ILE A 110 0.81 -4.00 19.09
N ASP A 111 -0.23 -4.82 19.21
CA ASP A 111 -0.06 -6.28 19.17
C ASP A 111 0.71 -6.61 17.87
N PRO A 112 1.93 -7.16 17.97
CA PRO A 112 2.75 -7.48 16.80
C PRO A 112 2.02 -8.43 15.85
N LYS A 113 1.09 -9.27 16.34
CA LYS A 113 0.25 -10.15 15.49
C LYS A 113 -0.85 -9.41 14.70
N SER A 114 -1.12 -8.13 15.00
CA SER A 114 -2.03 -7.29 14.22
C SER A 114 -1.31 -6.60 13.04
N SER A 115 -0.02 -6.26 13.21
CA SER A 115 0.79 -5.61 12.18
C SER A 115 1.07 -6.53 10.99
N SER A 116 1.32 -7.82 11.25
CA SER A 116 1.59 -8.82 10.22
C SER A 116 0.33 -9.29 9.48
N ARG A 117 -0.85 -9.11 10.07
CA ARG A 117 -2.16 -9.47 9.48
C ARG A 117 -2.80 -8.34 8.66
N ARG A 118 -2.38 -7.09 8.85
CA ARG A 118 -2.92 -5.94 8.10
C ARG A 118 -2.45 -5.88 6.64
N TYR A 119 -1.49 -6.72 6.23
CA TYR A 119 -0.87 -6.69 4.90
C TYR A 119 -0.73 -8.07 4.23
N ALA A 120 -1.43 -9.09 4.73
CA ALA A 120 -1.52 -10.43 4.12
C ALA A 120 -2.79 -10.54 3.27
#